data_AF-A0A9D2FHI2-F1
#
_entry.id   AF-A0A9D2FHI2-F1
#
_cell.length_a   1.000
_cell.length_b   1.000
_cell.length_c   1.000
_cell.angle_alpha   90.00
_cell.angle_beta   90.00
_cell.angle_gamma   90.00
#
_symmetry.space_group_name_H-M   'P 1'
#
loop_
_entity.id
_entity.type
_entity.pdbx_description
1 polymer ?
#
loop_
_entity_poly.entity_id
_entity_poly.type
_entity_poly.pdbx_seq_one_letter_code
_entity_poly.pdbx_strand_id
1 'polypeptide(L)'
;MALPKNKAWLLKGCLLVSLILSGCGGRPLSEREIVRGVFFSEQEGGYSACLVLADQEAESNSDTLHKIAAGRGATPAQALERAEDSLYGEVYYGLLDLAVLPSDSTWQTAREIGMLLYENAQPAPELSIFLLGKEPVESWARQGSAIYRQLKATERTAQVHCGLQQLFADEDICAIPALSQGAAYDFVLLPENGPAIRSSGMTAQLAAVLCGQTTRMEGTYAFGTGRCRVRAQAVAEGNRIRLHLREGEYQSLSETMQDPETAFCEELQQAFSMLCGKLRNTGADPFSLRIWQFCTYGNGKLLQEPVLEILTE
;
A
#
# COMPACT_ATOMS: atom_id res chain seq x y z
N MET A 1 54.11 -14.25 24.60
CA MET A 1 53.92 -13.25 25.67
C MET A 1 52.54 -13.48 26.27
N ALA A 2 52.46 -14.17 27.41
CA ALA A 2 51.18 -14.59 28.01
C ALA A 2 50.58 -13.43 28.80
N LEU A 3 49.36 -12.99 28.45
CA LEU A 3 48.62 -12.02 29.23
C LEU A 3 48.29 -12.60 30.63
N PRO A 4 48.46 -11.83 31.71
CA PRO A 4 48.17 -12.30 33.06
C PRO A 4 46.66 -12.58 33.20
N LYS A 5 46.33 -13.81 33.64
CA LYS A 5 44.96 -14.36 33.80
C LYS A 5 43.99 -13.43 34.56
N ASN A 6 44.49 -12.52 35.40
CA ASN A 6 43.65 -11.62 36.20
C ASN A 6 43.06 -10.45 35.40
N LYS A 7 43.67 -10.01 34.28
CA LYS A 7 43.10 -8.92 33.45
C LYS A 7 41.98 -9.40 32.53
N ALA A 8 42.00 -10.68 32.14
CA ALA A 8 40.95 -11.27 31.31
C ALA A 8 39.60 -11.41 32.05
N TRP A 9 39.64 -11.55 33.38
CA TRP A 9 38.42 -11.67 34.19
C TRP A 9 37.73 -10.31 34.41
N LEU A 10 38.51 -9.24 34.60
CA LEU A 10 38.02 -7.86 34.69
C LEU A 10 37.43 -7.37 33.35
N LEU A 11 38.05 -7.69 32.21
CA LEU A 11 37.49 -7.34 30.90
C LEU A 11 36.20 -8.10 30.57
N LYS A 12 36.08 -9.38 30.96
CA LYS A 12 34.84 -10.15 30.79
C LYS A 12 33.72 -9.65 31.71
N GLY A 13 34.05 -9.25 32.93
CA GLY A 13 33.09 -8.64 33.87
C GLY A 13 32.55 -7.29 33.37
N CYS A 14 33.41 -6.41 32.86
CA CYS A 14 32.98 -5.12 32.29
C CYS A 14 32.15 -5.29 31.01
N LEU A 15 32.44 -6.27 30.15
CA LEU A 15 31.67 -6.52 28.92
C LEU A 15 30.25 -7.03 29.23
N LEU A 16 30.11 -7.92 30.23
CA LEU A 16 28.79 -8.39 30.70
C LEU A 16 27.98 -7.26 31.35
N VAL A 17 28.62 -6.40 32.14
CA VAL A 17 27.95 -5.24 32.77
C VAL A 17 27.55 -4.19 31.73
N SER A 18 28.35 -3.97 30.67
CA SER A 18 27.96 -3.10 29.56
C SER A 18 26.82 -3.66 28.71
N LEU A 19 26.70 -4.99 28.59
CA LEU A 19 25.57 -5.66 27.91
C LEU A 19 24.26 -5.60 28.72
N ILE A 20 24.37 -5.51 30.06
CA ILE A 20 23.22 -5.32 30.97
C ILE A 20 22.80 -3.83 31.02
N LEU A 21 23.75 -2.89 30.85
CA LEU A 21 23.50 -1.45 30.86
C LEU A 21 23.15 -0.86 29.49
N SER A 22 23.53 -1.52 28.38
CA SER A 22 22.86 -1.31 27.09
C SER A 22 21.50 -1.96 27.19
N GLY A 23 20.42 -1.19 27.29
CA GLY A 23 19.03 -1.64 27.49
C GLY A 23 18.45 -2.53 26.37
N CYS A 24 19.17 -3.55 25.91
CA CYS A 24 18.68 -4.67 25.11
C CYS A 24 18.05 -5.76 25.97
N GLY A 25 17.71 -5.46 27.24
CA GLY A 25 16.95 -6.33 28.14
C GLY A 25 15.45 -6.38 27.81
N GLY A 26 15.08 -6.28 26.54
CA GLY A 26 13.74 -6.65 26.12
C GLY A 26 13.53 -8.14 26.38
N ARG A 27 12.30 -8.52 26.76
CA ARG A 27 11.91 -9.93 26.81
C ARG A 27 12.31 -10.64 25.49
N PRO A 28 12.69 -11.93 25.54
CA PRO A 28 13.01 -12.66 24.32
C PRO A 28 11.83 -12.57 23.34
N LEU A 29 12.12 -12.52 22.03
CA LEU A 29 11.09 -12.45 20.98
C LEU A 29 10.02 -13.56 21.11
N SER A 30 10.38 -14.69 21.72
CA SER A 30 9.48 -15.81 22.05
C SER A 30 8.35 -15.47 23.04
N GLU A 31 8.44 -14.35 23.76
CA GLU A 31 7.41 -13.87 24.71
C GLU A 31 6.62 -12.67 24.16
N ARG A 32 6.94 -12.23 22.93
CA ARG A 32 6.33 -11.06 22.29
C ARG A 32 5.29 -11.46 21.26
N GLU A 33 4.23 -10.68 21.17
CA GLU A 33 3.21 -10.83 20.14
C GLU A 33 3.66 -10.02 18.92
N ILE A 34 4.36 -10.69 18.00
CA ILE A 34 4.95 -10.05 16.82
C ILE A 34 3.83 -9.72 15.83
N VAL A 35 3.59 -8.43 15.59
CA VAL A 35 2.60 -7.95 14.63
C VAL A 35 3.19 -7.95 13.23
N ARG A 36 2.50 -8.61 12.30
CA ARG A 36 2.79 -8.62 10.86
C ARG A 36 1.85 -7.72 10.08
N GLY A 37 0.59 -7.62 10.51
CA GLY A 37 -0.38 -6.74 9.89
C GLY A 37 -1.33 -6.04 10.86
N VAL A 38 -1.75 -4.82 10.50
CA VAL A 38 -2.80 -4.07 11.22
C VAL A 38 -3.91 -3.67 10.26
N PHE A 39 -5.11 -4.21 10.46
CA PHE A 39 -6.25 -3.97 9.58
C PHE A 39 -7.35 -3.22 10.31
N PHE A 40 -7.97 -2.27 9.62
CA PHE A 40 -9.07 -1.46 10.12
C PHE A 40 -10.29 -1.65 9.22
N SER A 41 -11.47 -1.71 9.85
CA SER A 41 -12.75 -1.62 9.15
C SER A 41 -13.69 -0.69 9.91
N GLU A 42 -14.51 0.06 9.17
CA GLU A 42 -15.63 0.80 9.74
C GLU A 42 -16.76 -0.18 10.08
N GLN A 43 -17.41 0.03 11.21
CA GLN A 43 -18.60 -0.69 11.68
C GLN A 43 -19.61 0.31 12.23
N GLU A 44 -20.87 -0.10 12.45
CA GLU A 44 -21.97 0.79 12.89
C GLU A 44 -21.57 1.74 14.04
N GLY A 45 -21.18 2.97 13.70
CA GLY A 45 -20.80 4.03 14.64
C GLY A 45 -19.38 3.93 15.23
N GLY A 46 -18.46 3.17 14.64
CA GLY A 46 -17.08 3.08 15.12
C GLY A 46 -16.14 2.27 14.22
N TYR A 47 -15.01 1.86 14.79
CA TYR A 47 -13.96 1.13 14.08
C TYR A 47 -13.71 -0.23 14.73
N SER A 48 -13.27 -1.17 13.91
CA SER A 48 -12.74 -2.46 14.32
C SER A 48 -11.31 -2.59 13.83
N ALA A 49 -10.37 -2.88 14.72
CA ALA A 49 -8.98 -3.12 14.38
C ALA A 49 -8.65 -4.61 14.56
N CYS A 50 -7.77 -5.12 13.72
CA CYS A 50 -7.33 -6.51 13.69
C CYS A 50 -5.81 -6.56 13.56
N LEU A 51 -5.17 -7.19 14.54
CA LEU A 51 -3.75 -7.54 14.52
C LEU A 51 -3.59 -8.94 13.92
N VAL A 52 -2.77 -9.02 12.88
CA VAL A 52 -2.29 -10.28 12.31
C VAL A 52 -0.92 -10.56 12.89
N LEU A 53 -0.79 -11.66 13.62
CA LEU A 53 0.43 -11.99 14.34
C LEU A 53 1.25 -13.05 13.61
N ALA A 54 2.58 -12.98 13.77
CA ALA A 54 3.47 -14.03 13.30
C ALA A 54 3.21 -15.32 14.07
N ASP A 55 3.13 -16.44 13.36
CA ASP A 55 3.18 -17.75 13.98
C ASP A 55 4.65 -18.08 14.31
N GLN A 56 4.99 -18.10 15.60
CA GLN A 56 6.34 -18.37 16.08
C GLN A 56 6.64 -19.88 16.16
N GLU A 57 5.62 -20.73 16.07
CA GLU A 57 5.73 -22.18 16.17
C GLU A 57 5.67 -22.87 14.81
N ALA A 58 5.25 -22.16 13.76
CA ALA A 58 5.27 -22.66 12.40
C ALA A 58 6.71 -22.85 11.89
N GLU A 59 7.11 -24.10 11.69
CA GLU A 59 8.27 -24.41 10.85
C GLU A 59 8.08 -23.77 9.47
N SER A 60 9.17 -23.20 8.93
CA SER A 60 9.25 -22.18 7.87
C SER A 60 8.69 -22.55 6.47
N ASN A 61 7.75 -23.47 6.36
CA ASN A 61 7.01 -23.80 5.16
C ASN A 61 5.69 -24.48 5.53
N SER A 62 4.63 -23.73 5.77
CA SER A 62 3.27 -24.20 5.50
C SER A 62 2.25 -23.06 5.59
N ASP A 63 1.13 -23.31 4.96
CA ASP A 63 -0.10 -22.51 4.82
C ASP A 63 -0.80 -22.29 6.18
N THR A 64 -0.04 -21.85 7.19
CA THR A 64 -0.48 -21.69 8.58
C THR A 64 -1.34 -20.45 8.73
N LEU A 65 -2.43 -20.62 9.48
CA LEU A 65 -3.34 -19.53 9.80
C LEU A 65 -2.66 -18.63 10.84
N HIS A 66 -2.36 -17.39 10.45
CA HIS A 66 -1.93 -16.35 11.39
C HIS A 66 -2.90 -16.26 12.57
N LYS A 67 -2.35 -16.14 13.78
CA LYS A 67 -3.12 -15.76 14.97
C LYS A 67 -3.68 -14.36 14.76
N ILE A 68 -4.94 -14.18 15.13
CA ILE A 68 -5.67 -12.92 15.00
C ILE A 68 -6.09 -12.42 16.38
N ALA A 69 -5.88 -11.14 16.64
CA ALA A 69 -6.48 -10.42 17.75
C ALA A 69 -7.25 -9.21 17.20
N ALA A 70 -8.40 -8.90 17.78
CA ALA A 70 -9.25 -7.83 17.27
C ALA A 70 -9.97 -7.09 18.39
N GLY A 71 -10.14 -5.79 18.20
CA GLY A 71 -10.79 -4.88 19.14
C GLY A 71 -11.70 -3.93 18.39
N ARG A 72 -12.72 -3.41 19.09
CA ARG A 72 -13.64 -2.40 18.54
C ARG A 72 -13.58 -1.15 19.37
N GLY A 73 -13.53 0.03 18.75
CA GLY A 73 -13.47 1.34 19.42
C GLY A 73 -14.30 2.38 18.67
N ALA A 74 -14.49 3.56 19.27
CA ALA A 74 -15.16 4.67 18.57
C ALA A 74 -14.21 5.34 17.56
N THR A 75 -12.90 5.24 17.77
CA THR A 75 -11.85 5.76 16.87
C THR A 75 -10.91 4.63 16.45
N PRO A 76 -10.11 4.81 15.38
CA PRO A 76 -9.10 3.83 14.98
C PRO A 76 -8.10 3.52 16.10
N ALA A 77 -7.65 4.55 16.83
CA ALA A 77 -6.73 4.40 17.96
C ALA A 77 -7.32 3.52 19.08
N GLN A 78 -8.57 3.78 19.49
CA GLN A 78 -9.25 2.97 20.51
C GLN A 78 -9.48 1.53 20.06
N ALA A 79 -9.79 1.32 18.78
CA ALA A 79 -9.97 -0.02 18.24
C ALA A 79 -8.65 -0.80 18.26
N LEU A 80 -7.54 -0.13 17.91
CA LEU A 80 -6.18 -0.69 17.95
C LEU A 80 -5.76 -1.04 19.39
N GLU A 81 -5.88 -0.10 20.33
CA GLU A 81 -5.58 -0.31 21.76
C GLU A 81 -6.35 -1.52 22.31
N ARG A 82 -7.65 -1.64 22.01
CA ARG A 82 -8.45 -2.80 22.45
C ARG A 82 -8.05 -4.11 21.79
N ALA A 83 -7.52 -4.07 20.58
CA ALA A 83 -6.98 -5.26 19.92
C ALA A 83 -5.67 -5.70 20.60
N GLU A 84 -4.82 -4.75 20.96
CA GLU A 84 -3.59 -4.97 21.74
C GLU A 84 -3.90 -5.55 23.13
N ASP A 85 -4.87 -4.97 23.85
CA ASP A 85 -5.30 -5.42 25.18
C ASP A 85 -5.86 -6.85 25.22
N SER A 86 -6.31 -7.37 24.07
CA SER A 86 -6.79 -8.75 23.95
C SER A 86 -5.66 -9.78 23.93
N LEU A 87 -4.41 -9.33 23.77
CA LEU A 87 -3.23 -10.17 23.75
C LEU A 87 -2.64 -10.33 25.16
N TYR A 88 -2.06 -11.50 25.42
CA TYR A 88 -1.46 -11.79 26.72
C TYR A 88 0.00 -11.29 26.82
N GLY A 89 0.68 -11.10 25.69
CA GLY A 89 2.09 -10.70 25.61
C GLY A 89 2.28 -9.23 25.24
N GLU A 90 3.52 -8.76 25.32
CA GLU A 90 3.92 -7.43 24.86
C GLU A 90 3.82 -7.36 23.33
N VAL A 91 3.08 -6.38 22.81
CA VAL A 91 2.89 -6.17 21.37
C VAL A 91 4.16 -5.60 20.75
N TYR A 92 4.61 -6.18 19.64
CA TYR A 92 5.83 -5.76 18.96
C TYR A 92 5.58 -5.47 17.48
N TYR A 93 5.71 -4.20 17.10
CA TYR A 93 5.49 -3.69 15.74
C TYR A 93 6.72 -3.69 14.83
N GLY A 94 7.91 -4.06 15.34
CA GLY A 94 9.15 -3.93 14.55
C GLY A 94 9.26 -4.86 13.32
N LEU A 95 8.27 -5.72 13.08
CA LEU A 95 8.15 -6.56 11.88
C LEU A 95 6.82 -6.36 11.15
N LEU A 96 6.14 -5.25 11.41
CA LEU A 96 4.92 -4.85 10.72
C LEU A 96 5.24 -4.60 9.23
N ASP A 97 4.56 -5.32 8.34
CA ASP A 97 4.82 -5.26 6.89
C ASP A 97 3.57 -5.00 6.04
N LEU A 98 2.41 -4.86 6.67
CA LEU A 98 1.15 -4.55 6.00
C LEU A 98 0.18 -3.80 6.92
N ALA A 99 -0.41 -2.72 6.44
CA ALA A 99 -1.58 -2.12 7.06
C ALA A 99 -2.71 -1.97 6.05
N VAL A 100 -3.94 -2.17 6.53
CA VAL A 100 -5.12 -2.13 5.67
C VAL A 100 -6.15 -1.18 6.27
N LEU A 101 -6.54 -0.19 5.49
CA LEU A 101 -7.46 0.87 5.88
C LEU A 101 -8.91 0.47 5.53
N PRO A 102 -9.92 1.09 6.19
CA PRO A 102 -11.33 0.87 5.88
C PRO A 102 -11.67 1.17 4.41
N SER A 103 -12.63 0.47 3.83
CA SER A 103 -12.95 0.59 2.39
C SER A 103 -13.58 1.92 2.00
N ASP A 104 -14.17 2.60 2.98
CA ASP A 104 -14.82 3.92 2.97
C ASP A 104 -13.93 5.03 3.50
N SER A 105 -12.63 4.76 3.72
CA SER A 105 -11.67 5.78 4.15
C SER A 105 -11.77 7.05 3.32
N THR A 106 -11.87 8.18 4.02
CA THR A 106 -11.65 9.50 3.44
C THR A 106 -10.16 9.84 3.44
N TRP A 107 -9.77 10.93 2.77
CA TRP A 107 -8.42 11.48 2.91
C TRP A 107 -8.05 11.69 4.39
N GLN A 108 -8.96 12.30 5.17
CA GLN A 108 -8.75 12.55 6.60
C GLN A 108 -8.51 11.26 7.39
N THR A 109 -9.36 10.26 7.20
CA THR A 109 -9.27 8.97 7.90
C THR A 109 -7.98 8.23 7.53
N ALA A 110 -7.58 8.26 6.25
CA ALA A 110 -6.33 7.66 5.81
C ALA A 110 -5.10 8.32 6.46
N ARG A 111 -5.10 9.65 6.57
CA ARG A 111 -4.05 10.41 7.27
C ARG A 111 -4.02 10.14 8.76
N GLU A 112 -5.18 10.08 9.42
CA GLU A 112 -5.30 9.78 10.86
C GLU A 112 -4.74 8.39 11.18
N ILE A 113 -5.18 7.36 10.44
CA ILE A 113 -4.66 5.99 10.60
C ILE A 113 -3.17 5.94 10.25
N GLY A 114 -2.74 6.63 9.19
CA GLY A 114 -1.33 6.73 8.83
C GLY A 114 -0.48 7.30 9.96
N MET A 115 -0.93 8.37 10.61
CA MET A 115 -0.23 8.99 11.74
C MET A 115 -0.18 8.05 12.96
N LEU A 116 -1.30 7.39 13.27
CA LEU A 116 -1.36 6.38 14.33
C LEU A 116 -0.31 5.27 14.10
N LEU A 117 -0.19 4.77 12.87
CA LEU A 117 0.79 3.75 12.51
C LEU A 117 2.22 4.30 12.53
N TYR A 118 2.42 5.54 12.10
CA TYR A 118 3.71 6.20 12.11
C TYR A 118 4.27 6.34 13.53
N GLU A 119 3.41 6.60 14.52
CA GLU A 119 3.81 6.72 15.93
C GLU A 119 4.10 5.35 16.58
N ASN A 120 3.33 4.32 16.23
CA ASN A 120 3.42 2.99 16.87
C ASN A 120 4.47 2.06 16.24
N ALA A 121 4.79 2.22 14.95
CA ALA A 121 5.58 1.25 14.19
C ALA A 121 7.04 1.65 13.94
N GLN A 122 7.59 2.68 14.59
CA GLN A 122 8.95 3.12 14.28
C GLN A 122 10.04 2.15 14.76
N PRO A 123 11.04 1.80 13.92
CA PRO A 123 11.14 2.08 12.48
C PRO A 123 10.43 1.01 11.62
N ALA A 124 9.51 1.40 10.73
CA ALA A 124 8.85 0.51 9.77
C ALA A 124 9.13 0.95 8.32
N PRO A 125 10.35 0.72 7.79
CA PRO A 125 10.72 1.15 6.44
C PRO A 125 10.00 0.38 5.32
N GLU A 126 9.48 -0.82 5.60
CA GLU A 126 8.91 -1.74 4.59
C GLU A 126 7.39 -1.93 4.74
N LEU A 127 6.70 -0.99 5.41
CA LEU A 127 5.25 -1.09 5.64
C LEU A 127 4.45 -0.72 4.39
N SER A 128 3.71 -1.69 3.85
CA SER A 128 2.79 -1.50 2.73
C SER A 128 1.38 -1.16 3.20
N ILE A 129 0.74 -0.21 2.53
CA ILE A 129 -0.61 0.27 2.83
C ILE A 129 -1.58 -0.16 1.72
N PHE A 130 -2.70 -0.75 2.12
CA PHE A 130 -3.82 -1.05 1.23
C PHE A 130 -5.15 -0.55 1.81
N LEU A 131 -6.19 -0.46 0.99
CA LEU A 131 -7.57 -0.34 1.44
C LEU A 131 -8.29 -1.69 1.36
N LEU A 132 -9.28 -1.88 2.22
CA LEU A 132 -10.23 -2.99 2.07
C LEU A 132 -11.04 -2.87 0.76
N GLY A 133 -11.57 -4.01 0.34
CA GLY A 133 -12.56 -4.07 -0.73
C GLY A 133 -13.91 -3.54 -0.26
N LYS A 134 -14.84 -3.33 -1.18
CA LYS A 134 -16.20 -2.84 -0.85
C LYS A 134 -17.01 -3.79 0.03
N GLU A 135 -16.63 -5.06 0.08
CA GLU A 135 -17.34 -6.03 0.92
C GLU A 135 -17.02 -5.81 2.39
N PRO A 136 -18.04 -5.76 3.25
CA PRO A 136 -17.84 -5.59 4.68
C PRO A 136 -17.13 -6.80 5.26
N VAL A 137 -16.29 -6.55 6.26
CA VAL A 137 -15.63 -7.60 7.03
C VAL A 137 -16.61 -8.13 8.07
N GLU A 138 -17.12 -9.35 7.85
CA GLU A 138 -18.01 -10.03 8.80
C GLU A 138 -17.27 -10.42 10.08
N SER A 139 -16.06 -10.95 9.96
CA SER A 139 -15.29 -11.46 11.09
C SER A 139 -13.80 -11.51 10.80
N TRP A 140 -13.04 -10.76 11.59
CA TRP A 140 -11.58 -10.80 11.54
C TRP A 140 -10.99 -12.18 11.84
N ALA A 141 -11.60 -12.94 12.75
CA ALA A 141 -11.16 -14.31 13.05
C ALA A 141 -11.28 -15.25 11.83
N ARG A 142 -12.26 -15.02 10.94
CA ARG A 142 -12.46 -15.82 9.72
C ARG A 142 -11.67 -15.29 8.53
N GLN A 143 -11.51 -13.96 8.42
CA GLN A 143 -11.04 -13.31 7.19
C GLN A 143 -9.63 -12.70 7.31
N GLY A 144 -9.16 -12.32 8.51
CA GLY A 144 -7.91 -11.56 8.69
C GLY A 144 -6.69 -12.26 8.08
N SER A 145 -6.45 -13.52 8.41
CA SER A 145 -5.32 -14.29 7.86
C SER A 145 -5.41 -14.48 6.34
N ALA A 146 -6.62 -14.62 5.79
CA ALA A 146 -6.83 -14.76 4.35
C ALA A 146 -6.56 -13.44 3.62
N ILE A 147 -7.07 -12.31 4.14
CA ILE A 147 -6.84 -10.97 3.60
C ILE A 147 -5.34 -10.65 3.60
N TYR A 148 -4.64 -10.92 4.70
CA TYR A 148 -3.18 -10.72 4.79
C TYR A 148 -2.45 -11.47 3.67
N ARG A 149 -2.70 -12.78 3.53
CA ARG A 149 -2.04 -13.61 2.50
C ARG A 149 -2.39 -13.14 1.09
N GLN A 150 -3.64 -12.78 0.84
CA GLN A 150 -4.08 -12.29 -0.46
C GLN A 150 -3.35 -10.99 -0.83
N LEU A 151 -3.27 -10.02 0.08
CA LEU A 151 -2.60 -8.75 -0.19
C LEU A 151 -1.08 -8.90 -0.35
N LYS A 152 -0.41 -9.73 0.46
CA LYS A 152 1.02 -10.04 0.24
C LYS A 152 1.25 -10.75 -1.09
N ALA A 153 0.32 -11.61 -1.54
CA ALA A 153 0.39 -12.22 -2.86
C ALA A 153 0.18 -11.19 -3.97
N THR A 154 -0.78 -10.26 -3.82
CA THR A 154 -1.01 -9.15 -4.75
C THR A 154 0.23 -8.26 -4.85
N GLU A 155 0.79 -7.80 -3.73
CA GLU A 155 2.00 -6.99 -3.69
C GLU A 155 3.15 -7.67 -4.46
N ARG A 156 3.37 -8.97 -4.24
CA ARG A 156 4.44 -9.72 -4.94
C ARG A 156 4.19 -9.90 -6.44
N THR A 157 2.95 -10.23 -6.82
CA THR A 157 2.62 -10.58 -8.21
C THR A 157 2.46 -9.35 -9.09
N ALA A 158 1.72 -8.35 -8.61
CA ALA A 158 1.50 -7.07 -9.30
C ALA A 158 2.64 -6.07 -9.08
N GLN A 159 3.56 -6.33 -8.15
CA GLN A 159 4.64 -5.40 -7.76
C GLN A 159 4.09 -4.01 -7.39
N VAL A 160 2.91 -3.99 -6.78
CA VAL A 160 2.25 -2.76 -6.34
C VAL A 160 2.58 -2.53 -4.87
N HIS A 161 3.10 -1.34 -4.56
CA HIS A 161 3.51 -0.96 -3.22
C HIS A 161 3.15 0.50 -2.95
N CYS A 162 2.49 0.74 -1.81
CA CYS A 162 2.24 2.06 -1.26
C CYS A 162 2.84 2.11 0.14
N GLY A 163 4.00 2.73 0.30
CA GLY A 163 4.64 2.89 1.60
C GLY A 163 3.85 3.84 2.52
N LEU A 164 4.02 3.71 3.83
CA LEU A 164 3.37 4.60 4.81
C LEU A 164 3.62 6.10 4.51
N GLN A 165 4.84 6.45 4.13
CA GLN A 165 5.23 7.82 3.81
C GLN A 165 4.52 8.36 2.57
N GLN A 166 4.09 7.50 1.64
CA GLN A 166 3.36 7.93 0.44
C GLN A 166 1.96 8.45 0.76
N LEU A 167 1.38 8.09 1.91
CA LEU A 167 0.15 8.73 2.39
C LEU A 167 0.37 10.23 2.64
N PHE A 168 1.61 10.65 2.88
CA PHE A 168 1.97 12.02 3.23
C PHE A 168 2.70 12.78 2.12
N ALA A 169 2.89 12.15 0.96
CA ALA A 169 3.66 12.73 -0.15
C ALA A 169 3.00 13.96 -0.78
N ASP A 170 1.68 13.92 -0.97
CA ASP A 170 0.89 15.01 -1.56
C ASP A 170 -0.12 15.54 -0.56
N GLU A 171 -0.16 16.86 -0.34
CA GLU A 171 -1.02 17.47 0.69
C GLU A 171 -2.51 17.23 0.46
N ASP A 172 -2.98 17.22 -0.80
CA ASP A 172 -4.40 17.25 -1.13
C ASP A 172 -4.98 15.88 -1.56
N ILE A 173 -4.19 14.80 -1.50
CA ILE A 173 -4.63 13.47 -1.94
C ILE A 173 -3.84 12.31 -1.33
N CYS A 174 -4.51 11.17 -1.10
CA CYS A 174 -3.85 9.89 -0.89
C CYS A 174 -4.17 8.95 -2.06
N ALA A 175 -3.15 8.27 -2.59
CA ALA A 175 -3.31 7.26 -3.63
C ALA A 175 -2.97 5.89 -3.03
N ILE A 176 -3.94 4.97 -2.98
CA ILE A 176 -3.80 3.72 -2.22
C ILE A 176 -4.34 2.54 -3.03
N PRO A 177 -3.59 1.44 -3.18
CA PRO A 177 -4.10 0.22 -3.77
C PRO A 177 -5.10 -0.43 -2.82
N ALA A 178 -6.07 -1.16 -3.36
CA ALA A 178 -7.14 -1.74 -2.58
C ALA A 178 -7.38 -3.20 -2.93
N LEU A 179 -7.86 -3.97 -1.96
CA LEU A 179 -8.31 -5.33 -2.17
C LEU A 179 -9.42 -5.36 -3.22
N SER A 180 -9.29 -6.25 -4.19
CA SER A 180 -10.20 -6.39 -5.33
C SER A 180 -10.88 -7.76 -5.35
N GLN A 181 -12.06 -7.80 -5.99
CA GLN A 181 -12.97 -8.93 -6.13
C GLN A 181 -12.82 -9.67 -7.48
N GLY A 182 -11.70 -9.48 -8.20
CA GLY A 182 -11.49 -10.18 -9.47
C GLY A 182 -10.38 -9.62 -10.37
N ALA A 183 -9.98 -8.36 -10.17
CA ALA A 183 -8.73 -7.81 -10.70
C ALA A 183 -7.56 -8.06 -9.73
N ALA A 184 -6.33 -7.81 -10.18
CA ALA A 184 -5.13 -7.91 -9.32
C ALA A 184 -5.23 -7.05 -8.05
N TYR A 185 -5.70 -5.82 -8.22
CA TYR A 185 -6.04 -4.86 -7.18
C TYR A 185 -7.00 -3.80 -7.75
N ASP A 186 -7.75 -3.15 -6.88
CA ASP A 186 -8.41 -1.88 -7.17
C ASP A 186 -7.43 -0.75 -6.83
N PHE A 187 -7.66 0.45 -7.36
CA PHE A 187 -6.89 1.63 -6.98
C PHE A 187 -7.83 2.75 -6.55
N VAL A 188 -7.50 3.41 -5.45
CA VAL A 188 -8.36 4.46 -4.87
C VAL A 188 -7.56 5.74 -4.71
N LEU A 189 -8.11 6.81 -5.28
CA LEU A 189 -7.67 8.17 -5.06
C LEU A 189 -8.60 8.81 -4.04
N LEU A 190 -8.03 9.25 -2.92
CA LEU A 190 -8.71 9.89 -1.80
C LEU A 190 -8.34 11.38 -1.81
N PRO A 191 -9.02 12.23 -2.60
CA PRO A 191 -8.79 13.67 -2.54
C PRO A 191 -9.25 14.21 -1.19
N GLU A 192 -8.60 15.26 -0.69
CA GLU A 192 -9.03 16.02 0.48
C GLU A 192 -10.44 16.58 0.26
N ASN A 193 -10.70 17.09 -0.94
CA ASN A 193 -11.97 17.69 -1.32
C ASN A 193 -12.71 16.81 -2.33
N GLY A 194 -13.84 16.24 -1.92
CA GLY A 194 -14.71 15.44 -2.78
C GLY A 194 -14.69 13.95 -2.47
N PRO A 195 -15.43 13.14 -3.24
CA PRO A 195 -15.57 11.71 -2.98
C PRO A 195 -14.33 10.92 -3.39
N ALA A 196 -14.11 9.80 -2.71
CA ALA A 196 -13.12 8.80 -3.12
C ALA A 196 -13.39 8.31 -4.55
N ILE A 197 -12.34 8.25 -5.36
CA ILE A 197 -12.38 7.74 -6.74
C ILE A 197 -11.74 6.36 -6.75
N ARG A 198 -12.58 5.33 -6.75
CA ARG A 198 -12.15 3.93 -6.91
C ARG A 198 -12.24 3.49 -8.37
N SER A 199 -11.16 2.89 -8.84
CA SER A 199 -11.03 2.30 -10.18
C SER A 199 -10.60 0.84 -10.06
N SER A 200 -10.90 0.06 -11.10
CA SER A 200 -10.50 -1.35 -11.22
C SER A 200 -9.89 -1.61 -12.60
N GLY A 201 -9.38 -2.82 -12.82
CA GLY A 201 -8.84 -3.24 -14.12
C GLY A 201 -7.69 -2.34 -14.60
N MET A 202 -7.67 -2.02 -15.90
CA MET A 202 -6.57 -1.25 -16.46
C MET A 202 -6.51 0.21 -15.99
N THR A 203 -7.67 0.78 -15.61
CA THR A 203 -7.68 2.13 -15.01
C THR A 203 -7.00 2.15 -13.64
N ALA A 204 -7.16 1.10 -12.83
CA ALA A 204 -6.47 0.96 -11.55
C ALA A 204 -4.95 0.84 -11.74
N GLN A 205 -4.52 0.01 -12.69
CA GLN A 205 -3.10 -0.21 -12.96
C GLN A 205 -2.43 1.03 -13.54
N LEU A 206 -3.10 1.75 -14.45
CA LEU A 206 -2.62 3.03 -14.96
C LEU A 206 -2.45 4.03 -13.80
N ALA A 207 -3.46 4.20 -12.95
CA ALA A 207 -3.37 5.11 -11.81
C ALA A 207 -2.20 4.75 -10.87
N ALA A 208 -1.97 3.47 -10.59
CA ALA A 208 -0.85 3.01 -9.78
C ALA A 208 0.51 3.31 -10.42
N VAL A 209 0.67 3.13 -11.74
CA VAL A 209 1.89 3.50 -12.47
C VAL A 209 2.13 5.02 -12.39
N LEU A 210 1.08 5.81 -12.62
CA LEU A 210 1.18 7.27 -12.58
C LEU A 210 1.51 7.80 -11.17
N CYS A 211 1.07 7.11 -10.12
CA CYS A 211 1.42 7.44 -8.73
C CYS A 211 2.78 6.84 -8.29
N GLY A 212 3.53 6.21 -9.20
CA GLY A 212 4.84 5.62 -8.90
C GLY A 212 4.81 4.39 -7.99
N GLN A 213 3.67 3.69 -7.91
CA GLN A 213 3.47 2.56 -6.98
C GLN A 213 3.71 1.19 -7.63
N THR A 214 3.82 1.14 -8.96
CA THR A 214 4.24 -0.04 -9.71
C THR A 214 4.80 0.37 -11.06
N THR A 215 5.55 -0.52 -11.70
CA THR A 215 5.93 -0.41 -13.11
C THR A 215 5.33 -1.53 -13.96
N ARG A 216 4.42 -2.34 -13.41
CA ARG A 216 3.90 -3.54 -14.08
C ARG A 216 2.41 -3.39 -14.35
N MET A 217 2.02 -3.68 -15.58
CA MET A 217 0.63 -3.76 -15.98
C MET A 217 0.36 -5.15 -16.58
N GLU A 218 -0.57 -5.90 -15.98
CA GLU A 218 -0.93 -7.25 -16.44
C GLU A 218 -2.40 -7.53 -16.19
N GLY A 219 -3.08 -8.09 -17.19
CA GLY A 219 -4.48 -8.46 -17.05
C GLY A 219 -5.20 -8.48 -18.38
N THR A 220 -6.52 -8.48 -18.30
CA THR A 220 -7.39 -8.32 -19.47
C THR A 220 -7.74 -6.85 -19.69
N TYR A 221 -7.99 -6.52 -20.94
CA TYR A 221 -8.34 -5.18 -21.42
C TYR A 221 -9.35 -5.32 -22.56
N ALA A 222 -9.93 -4.21 -23.01
CA ALA A 222 -10.98 -4.07 -24.00
C ALA A 222 -12.16 -5.01 -23.70
N PHE A 223 -12.72 -4.89 -22.49
CA PHE A 223 -13.83 -5.72 -22.01
C PHE A 223 -13.54 -7.24 -22.04
N GLY A 224 -12.29 -7.63 -21.81
CA GLY A 224 -11.90 -9.04 -21.77
C GLY A 224 -11.53 -9.62 -23.13
N THR A 225 -11.52 -8.82 -24.19
CA THR A 225 -11.17 -9.28 -25.54
C THR A 225 -9.67 -9.24 -25.83
N GLY A 226 -8.88 -8.56 -24.99
CA GLY A 226 -7.42 -8.56 -25.03
C GLY A 226 -6.81 -8.98 -23.69
N ARG A 227 -5.57 -9.46 -23.74
CA ARG A 227 -4.73 -9.73 -22.56
C ARG A 227 -3.36 -9.10 -22.76
N CYS A 228 -2.85 -8.40 -21.75
CA CYS A 228 -1.55 -7.76 -21.79
C CYS A 228 -0.65 -8.20 -20.62
N ARG A 229 0.65 -8.12 -20.85
CA ARG A 229 1.69 -7.97 -19.83
C ARG A 229 2.69 -6.96 -20.35
N VAL A 230 2.90 -5.88 -19.63
CA VAL A 230 3.79 -4.79 -20.07
C VAL A 230 4.43 -4.11 -18.86
N ARG A 231 5.64 -3.59 -19.04
CA ARG A 231 6.24 -2.66 -18.09
C ARG A 231 5.96 -1.22 -18.50
N ALA A 232 5.55 -0.41 -17.54
CA ALA A 232 5.19 0.98 -17.78
C ALA A 232 5.99 1.91 -16.86
N GLN A 233 6.46 3.03 -17.42
CA GLN A 233 7.12 4.09 -16.68
C GLN A 233 6.56 5.44 -17.11
N ALA A 234 6.16 6.26 -16.14
CA ALA A 234 5.61 7.59 -16.39
C ALA A 234 6.67 8.68 -16.13
N VAL A 235 6.73 9.66 -17.01
CA VAL A 235 7.53 10.88 -16.85
C VAL A 235 6.66 12.08 -17.15
N ALA A 236 6.57 13.02 -16.22
CA ALA A 236 5.79 14.23 -16.38
C ALA A 236 6.67 15.43 -16.79
N GLU A 237 6.18 16.22 -17.74
CA GLU A 237 6.80 17.47 -18.19
C GLU A 237 5.72 18.46 -18.62
N GLY A 238 5.69 19.65 -18.01
CA GLY A 238 4.60 20.60 -18.21
C GLY A 238 3.25 19.95 -17.88
N ASN A 239 2.33 19.95 -18.85
CA ASN A 239 1.02 19.31 -18.75
C ASN A 239 0.98 17.90 -19.37
N ARG A 240 2.12 17.36 -19.80
CA ARG A 240 2.20 16.07 -20.47
C ARG A 240 2.75 15.00 -19.53
N ILE A 241 2.14 13.83 -19.59
CA ILE A 241 2.69 12.60 -19.02
C ILE A 241 3.08 11.71 -20.19
N ARG A 242 4.37 11.40 -20.31
CA ARG A 242 4.86 10.37 -21.23
C ARG A 242 4.85 9.04 -20.50
N LEU A 243 4.05 8.10 -21.02
CA LEU A 243 3.98 6.74 -20.54
C LEU A 243 4.76 5.84 -21.50
N HIS A 244 5.94 5.43 -21.07
CA HIS A 244 6.80 4.50 -21.79
C HIS A 244 6.35 3.08 -21.50
N LEU A 245 5.96 2.34 -22.54
CA LEU A 245 5.57 0.94 -22.49
C LEU A 245 6.71 0.09 -23.05
N ARG A 246 7.21 -0.85 -22.25
CA ARG A 246 8.34 -1.72 -22.55
C ARG A 246 7.98 -3.18 -22.31
N GLU A 247 8.65 -4.07 -23.02
CA GLU A 247 8.47 -5.53 -22.85
C GLU A 247 6.99 -5.93 -23.00
N GLY A 248 6.29 -5.30 -23.96
CA GLY A 248 4.86 -5.47 -24.16
C GLY A 248 4.51 -6.81 -24.82
N GLU A 249 3.80 -7.66 -24.10
CA GLU A 249 3.12 -8.85 -24.61
C GLU A 249 1.63 -8.54 -24.74
N TYR A 250 1.11 -8.49 -25.97
CA TYR A 250 -0.31 -8.23 -26.25
C TYR A 250 -0.92 -9.42 -27.00
N GLN A 251 -1.99 -9.97 -26.45
CA GLN A 251 -2.68 -11.12 -27.02
C GLN A 251 -4.16 -10.80 -27.23
N SER A 252 -4.63 -11.06 -28.45
CA SER A 252 -6.05 -11.08 -28.74
C SER A 252 -6.68 -12.36 -28.18
N LEU A 253 -7.80 -12.21 -27.46
CA LEU A 253 -8.66 -13.28 -26.99
C LEU A 253 -9.95 -13.40 -27.82
N SER A 254 -10.10 -12.58 -28.88
CA SER A 254 -11.27 -12.53 -29.74
C SER A 254 -10.89 -12.34 -31.21
N GLU A 255 -11.56 -13.05 -32.12
CA GLU A 255 -11.30 -12.94 -33.56
C GLU A 255 -11.57 -11.53 -34.13
N THR A 256 -12.30 -10.68 -33.41
CA THR A 256 -12.61 -9.30 -33.82
C THR A 256 -11.50 -8.29 -33.54
N MET A 257 -10.57 -8.61 -32.64
CA MET A 257 -9.46 -7.71 -32.28
C MET A 257 -8.26 -7.99 -33.19
N GLN A 258 -8.06 -7.10 -34.17
CA GLN A 258 -6.97 -7.19 -35.14
C GLN A 258 -5.65 -6.62 -34.61
N ASP A 259 -5.73 -5.49 -33.89
CA ASP A 259 -4.56 -4.79 -33.35
C ASP A 259 -4.66 -4.71 -31.81
N PRO A 260 -4.13 -5.72 -31.10
CA PRO A 260 -4.22 -5.76 -29.65
C PRO A 260 -3.42 -4.63 -28.99
N GLU A 261 -2.28 -4.20 -29.54
CA GLU A 261 -1.47 -3.13 -28.96
C GLU A 261 -2.14 -1.77 -29.09
N THR A 262 -2.70 -1.45 -30.27
CA THR A 262 -3.46 -0.21 -30.46
C THR A 262 -4.68 -0.17 -29.55
N ALA A 263 -5.45 -1.27 -29.45
CA ALA A 263 -6.60 -1.35 -28.57
C ALA A 263 -6.23 -1.14 -27.08
N PHE A 264 -5.07 -1.66 -26.66
CA PHE A 264 -4.54 -1.42 -25.32
C PHE A 264 -4.23 0.07 -25.09
N CYS A 265 -3.52 0.71 -26.04
CA CYS A 265 -3.19 2.13 -25.95
C CYS A 265 -4.46 3.02 -25.92
N GLU A 266 -5.48 2.70 -26.71
CA GLU A 266 -6.78 3.39 -26.69
C GLU A 266 -7.47 3.29 -25.32
N GLU A 267 -7.47 2.12 -24.70
CA GLU A 267 -8.04 1.97 -23.35
C GLU A 267 -7.25 2.78 -22.32
N LEU A 268 -5.92 2.83 -22.39
CA LEU A 268 -5.12 3.67 -21.51
C LEU A 268 -5.45 5.16 -21.66
N GLN A 269 -5.64 5.64 -22.89
CA GLN A 269 -6.07 7.01 -23.16
C GLN A 269 -7.45 7.32 -22.56
N GLN A 270 -8.39 6.38 -22.71
CA GLN A 270 -9.73 6.51 -22.13
C GLN A 270 -9.68 6.48 -20.60
N ALA A 271 -8.90 5.57 -20.01
CA ALA A 271 -8.70 5.47 -18.58
C ALA A 271 -8.11 6.76 -18.00
N PHE A 272 -7.09 7.33 -18.65
CA PHE A 272 -6.49 8.60 -18.25
C PHE A 272 -7.49 9.76 -18.30
N SER A 273 -8.23 9.86 -19.40
CA SER A 273 -9.27 10.89 -19.58
C SER A 273 -10.35 10.78 -18.49
N MET A 274 -10.73 9.54 -18.14
CA MET A 274 -11.69 9.27 -17.06
C MET A 274 -11.15 9.68 -15.69
N LEU A 275 -9.89 9.37 -15.38
CA LEU A 275 -9.24 9.77 -14.13
C LEU A 275 -9.19 11.30 -14.00
N CYS A 276 -8.69 11.99 -15.03
CA CYS A 276 -8.64 13.46 -15.07
C CYS A 276 -10.04 14.08 -14.96
N GLY A 277 -11.04 13.51 -15.64
CA GLY A 277 -12.42 13.96 -15.57
C GLY A 277 -13.00 13.88 -14.16
N LYS A 278 -12.75 12.78 -13.43
CA LYS A 278 -13.22 12.60 -12.05
C LYS A 278 -12.51 13.51 -11.05
N LEU A 279 -11.22 13.80 -11.27
CA LEU A 279 -10.40 14.67 -10.40
C LEU A 279 -10.60 16.18 -10.64
N ARG A 280 -11.14 16.56 -11.80
CA ARG A 280 -11.26 17.98 -12.22
C ARG A 280 -11.86 18.89 -11.15
N ASN A 281 -12.85 18.41 -10.41
CA ASN A 281 -13.59 19.21 -9.43
C ASN A 281 -13.09 19.01 -7.99
N THR A 282 -12.15 18.09 -7.76
CA THR A 282 -11.61 17.82 -6.41
C THR A 282 -10.49 18.78 -6.06
N GLY A 283 -9.88 19.42 -7.07
CA GLY A 283 -8.70 20.24 -6.86
C GLY A 283 -7.50 19.43 -6.39
N ALA A 284 -7.50 18.10 -6.53
CA ALA A 284 -6.35 17.26 -6.25
C ALA A 284 -5.44 17.12 -7.46
N ASP A 285 -4.15 16.86 -7.23
CA ASP A 285 -3.16 16.63 -8.28
C ASP A 285 -2.29 15.39 -8.01
N PRO A 286 -2.86 14.18 -8.12
CA PRO A 286 -2.16 12.94 -7.75
C PRO A 286 -0.97 12.58 -8.65
N PHE A 287 -0.76 13.32 -9.73
CA PHE A 287 0.32 13.10 -10.68
C PHE A 287 1.34 14.25 -10.65
N SER A 288 1.22 15.14 -9.65
CA SER A 288 2.06 16.31 -9.41
C SER A 288 2.25 17.20 -10.66
N LEU A 289 1.25 17.31 -11.53
CA LEU A 289 1.35 18.07 -12.78
C LEU A 289 1.45 19.57 -12.55
N ARG A 290 0.92 20.11 -11.45
CA ARG A 290 1.01 21.54 -11.11
C ARG A 290 2.45 21.99 -10.96
N ILE A 291 3.27 21.21 -10.25
CA ILE A 291 4.69 21.56 -10.08
C ILE A 291 5.42 21.49 -11.43
N TRP A 292 5.11 20.51 -12.28
CA TRP A 292 5.70 20.41 -13.62
C TRP A 292 5.27 21.55 -14.54
N GLN A 293 3.99 21.90 -14.55
CA GLN A 293 3.47 23.05 -15.30
C GLN A 293 4.08 24.36 -14.82
N PHE A 294 4.23 24.55 -13.50
CA PHE A 294 4.91 25.71 -12.94
C PHE A 294 6.36 25.78 -13.39
N CYS A 295 7.10 24.67 -13.32
CA CYS A 295 8.50 24.59 -13.77
C CYS A 295 8.66 24.91 -15.27
N THR A 296 7.73 24.46 -16.12
CA THR A 296 7.83 24.67 -17.57
C THR A 296 7.30 26.03 -18.02
N TYR A 297 6.18 26.50 -17.47
CA TYR A 297 5.47 27.67 -17.97
C TYR A 297 5.58 28.93 -17.10
N GLY A 298 6.06 28.79 -15.86
CA GLY A 298 6.22 29.89 -14.90
C GLY A 298 4.92 30.33 -14.21
N ASN A 299 5.05 31.31 -13.32
CA ASN A 299 3.95 31.79 -12.47
C ASN A 299 2.88 32.56 -13.27
N GLY A 300 1.61 32.44 -12.86
CA GLY A 300 0.48 33.21 -13.41
C GLY A 300 -0.04 32.75 -14.78
N LYS A 301 0.46 31.63 -15.30
CA LYS A 301 -0.12 30.97 -16.48
C LYS A 301 -1.28 30.08 -16.07
N LEU A 302 -2.33 30.07 -16.89
CA LEU A 302 -3.47 29.16 -16.72
C LEU A 302 -2.96 27.72 -16.85
N LEU A 303 -3.37 26.87 -15.90
CA LEU A 303 -3.11 25.44 -15.97
C LEU A 303 -3.74 24.87 -17.24
N GLN A 304 -2.93 24.15 -18.00
CA GLN A 304 -3.38 23.44 -19.19
C GLN A 304 -3.92 22.06 -18.80
N GLU A 305 -4.84 21.57 -19.61
CA GLU A 305 -5.39 20.23 -19.45
C GLU A 305 -4.28 19.17 -19.55
N PRO A 306 -4.25 18.18 -18.65
CA PRO A 306 -3.32 17.06 -18.72
C PRO A 306 -3.45 16.27 -20.03
N VAL A 307 -2.32 15.84 -20.58
CA VAL A 307 -2.28 15.01 -21.79
C VAL A 307 -1.42 13.79 -21.54
N LEU A 308 -1.92 12.60 -21.90
CA LEU A 308 -1.15 11.37 -21.89
C LEU A 308 -0.57 11.12 -23.28
N GLU A 309 0.74 10.96 -23.35
CA GLU A 309 1.49 10.55 -24.53
C GLU A 309 2.01 9.14 -24.29
N ILE A 310 1.57 8.17 -25.10
CA ILE A 310 1.99 6.77 -24.95
C ILE A 310 3.09 6.48 -25.95
N LEU A 311 4.21 5.93 -25.48
CA LEU A 311 5.38 5.59 -26.27
C LEU A 311 5.64 4.09 -26.12
N THR A 312 5.55 3.33 -27.20
CA THR A 312 5.88 1.90 -27.19
C THR A 312 7.31 1.67 -27.67
N GLU A 313 8.07 0.87 -26.90
CA GLU A 313 9.51 0.62 -27.07
C GLU A 313 9.84 -0.87 -27.11
#